data_AF-A0A174N4N3-F1
#
_entry.id   AF-A0A174N4N3-F1
#
_cell.length_a   1.000
_cell.length_b   1.000
_cell.length_c   1.000
_cell.angle_alpha   90.00
_cell.angle_beta   90.00
_cell.angle_gamma   90.00
#
_symmetry.space_group_name_H-M   'P 1'
#
loop_
_entity.id
_entity.type
_entity.pdbx_description
1 polymer ?
#
loop_
_entity_poly.entity_id
_entity_poly.type
_entity_poly.pdbx_seq_one_letter_code
_entity_poly.pdbx_strand_id
1 'polypeptide(L)' 'MSELHLLDILAARRGCFISDLNLSPILRRAALLDLCRMETNKFPLSQWQDTVRYLTGIEKDFASIEEIKAFLRNEVKL' A
#
# COMPACT_ATOMS: atom_id res chain seq x y z
N MET A 1 15.60 4.96 15.44
CA MET A 1 15.73 4.53 14.04
C MET A 1 14.32 4.46 13.51
N SER A 2 13.98 5.28 12.52
CA SER A 2 12.64 5.29 11.93
C SER A 2 12.39 3.91 11.33
N GLU A 3 11.42 3.17 11.86
CA GLU A 3 10.94 1.96 11.20
C GLU A 3 10.47 2.40 9.80
N LEU A 4 11.14 1.92 8.75
CA LEU A 4 10.75 2.24 7.39
C LEU A 4 9.35 1.70 7.16
N HIS A 5 8.35 2.57 7.09
CA HIS A 5 7.00 2.16 6.78
C HIS A 5 6.88 1.94 5.28
N LEU A 6 6.04 0.98 4.92
CA LEU A 6 5.77 0.66 3.54
C LEU A 6 5.21 1.88 2.76
N LEU A 7 4.42 2.73 3.42
CA LEU A 7 3.97 4.03 2.89
C LEU A 7 5.13 5.00 2.56
N ASP A 8 6.17 5.08 3.41
CA ASP A 8 7.33 5.93 3.15
C ASP A 8 8.06 5.49 1.88
N ILE A 9 8.17 4.18 1.66
CA ILE A 9 8.84 3.63 0.47
C ILE A 9 8.02 3.94 -0.80
N LEU A 10 6.70 3.79 -0.73
CA LEU A 10 5.81 4.14 -1.84
C LEU A 10 5.90 5.63 -2.17
N ALA A 11 5.89 6.48 -1.14
CA ALA A 11 6.02 7.93 -1.27
C ALA A 11 7.38 8.32 -1.86
N ALA A 12 8.47 7.74 -1.35
CA ALA A 12 9.84 7.97 -1.81
C ALA A 12 10.06 7.52 -3.26
N ARG A 13 9.50 6.38 -3.69
CA ARG A 13 9.56 5.93 -5.10
C ARG A 13 8.92 6.92 -6.07
N ARG A 14 7.95 7.71 -5.58
CA ARG A 14 7.21 8.70 -6.38
C ARG A 14 7.72 10.13 -6.18
N GLY A 15 8.64 10.36 -5.23
CA GLY A 15 9.12 11.69 -4.89
C GLY A 15 8.02 12.59 -4.32
N CYS A 16 7.04 12.02 -3.61
CA CYS A 16 5.91 12.73 -3.01
C CYS A 16 5.83 12.46 -1.49
N PHE A 17 4.97 13.19 -0.79
CA PHE A 17 4.69 12.91 0.63
C PHE A 17 3.64 11.79 0.77
N ILE A 18 3.64 11.11 1.92
CA ILE A 18 2.62 10.07 2.21
C ILE A 18 1.21 10.65 2.11
N SER A 19 1.00 11.88 2.57
CA SER A 19 -0.27 12.60 2.44
C SER A 19 -0.74 12.73 1.00
N ASP A 20 0.18 12.93 0.05
CA ASP A 20 -0.14 13.10 -1.37
C ASP A 20 -0.69 11.80 -1.98
N LEU A 21 -0.23 10.65 -1.48
CA LEU A 21 -0.76 9.35 -1.88
C LEU A 21 -2.25 9.22 -1.58
N ASN A 22 -2.75 9.86 -0.51
CA ASN A 22 -4.17 9.86 -0.20
C ASN A 22 -4.91 11.04 -0.85
N LEU A 23 -4.26 12.17 -1.07
CA LEU A 23 -4.91 13.36 -1.67
C LEU A 23 -5.18 13.19 -3.16
N SER A 24 -4.26 12.57 -3.90
CA SER A 24 -4.40 12.41 -5.35
C SER A 24 -4.89 11.01 -5.71
N PRO A 25 -6.06 10.86 -6.35
CA PRO A 25 -6.54 9.56 -6.82
C PRO A 25 -5.55 8.85 -7.76
N ILE A 26 -4.76 9.63 -8.51
CA ILE A 26 -3.74 9.11 -9.43
C ILE A 26 -2.57 8.52 -8.64
N LEU A 27 -2.08 9.25 -7.63
CA LEU A 27 -0.99 8.77 -6.76
C LEU A 27 -1.43 7.57 -5.93
N ARG A 28 -2.67 7.57 -5.43
CA ARG A 28 -3.27 6.43 -4.74
C ARG A 28 -3.24 5.17 -5.60
N ARG A 29 -3.75 5.24 -6.83
CA ARG A 29 -3.76 4.10 -7.75
C ARG A 29 -2.35 3.63 -8.09
N ALA A 30 -1.42 4.57 -8.28
CA ALA A 30 0.00 4.31 -8.46
C ALA A 30 0.62 3.57 -7.27
N ALA A 31 0.34 4.01 -6.03
CA ALA A 31 0.83 3.38 -4.82
C ALA A 31 0.26 1.96 -4.63
N LEU A 32 -1.03 1.75 -4.93
CA LEU A 32 -1.66 0.42 -4.90
C LEU A 32 -1.02 -0.53 -5.94
N LEU A 33 -0.68 -0.02 -7.13
CA LEU A 33 0.05 -0.78 -8.16
C LEU A 33 1.45 -1.17 -7.70
N ASP A 34 2.19 -0.22 -7.12
CA ASP A 34 3.53 -0.45 -6.60
C ASP A 34 3.49 -1.46 -5.45
N LEU A 35 2.52 -1.33 -4.54
CA LEU A 35 2.25 -2.27 -3.44
C LEU A 35 1.97 -3.68 -3.96
N CYS A 36 1.14 -3.82 -5.00
CA CYS A 36 0.85 -5.12 -5.61
C CYS A 36 2.12 -5.78 -6.20
N ARG A 37 3.08 -4.99 -6.67
CA ARG A 37 4.34 -5.46 -7.27
C ARG A 37 5.47 -5.67 -6.24
N MET A 38 5.33 -5.18 -5.01
CA MET A 38 6.33 -5.37 -3.97
C MET A 38 6.46 -6.83 -3.54
N GLU A 39 7.65 -7.24 -3.12
CA GLU A 39 7.90 -8.56 -2.56
C GLU A 39 7.22 -8.72 -1.19
N THR A 40 6.55 -9.84 -0.96
CA THR A 40 5.80 -10.11 0.29
C THR A 40 6.72 -10.36 1.50
N ASN A 41 7.99 -10.69 1.28
CA ASN A 41 8.89 -11.15 2.35
C ASN A 41 9.68 -10.02 3.05
N LYS A 42 9.44 -8.75 2.70
CA LYS A 42 10.22 -7.61 3.23
C LYS A 42 9.57 -6.89 4.41
N PHE A 43 8.26 -6.99 4.58
CA PHE A 43 7.51 -6.23 5.58
C PHE A 43 6.47 -7.10 6.27
N PRO A 44 6.22 -6.88 7.58
CA PRO A 44 5.22 -7.64 8.32
C PRO A 44 3.81 -7.34 7.83
N LEU A 45 2.89 -8.29 7.98
CA LEU A 45 1.49 -8.17 7.56
C LEU A 45 0.80 -6.91 8.10
N SER A 46 1.10 -6.52 9.34
CA SER A 46 0.56 -5.30 9.96
C SER A 46 0.81 -4.06 9.11
N GLN A 47 2.04 -3.87 8.61
CA GLN A 47 2.35 -2.72 7.75
C GLN A 47 1.61 -2.76 6.42
N TRP A 48 1.37 -3.94 5.86
CA TRP A 48 0.57 -4.07 4.65
C TRP A 48 -0.88 -3.69 4.91
N GLN A 49 -1.47 -4.16 6.02
CA GLN A 49 -2.83 -3.83 6.42
C GLN A 49 -2.99 -2.32 6.65
N ASP A 50 -2.08 -1.71 7.41
CA ASP A 50 -2.08 -0.26 7.67
C ASP A 50 -1.98 0.54 6.36
N THR A 51 -1.12 0.10 5.43
CA THR A 51 -0.95 0.75 4.12
C THR A 51 -2.23 0.65 3.29
N VAL A 52 -2.85 -0.53 3.22
CA VAL A 52 -4.10 -0.73 2.47
C VAL A 52 -5.19 0.14 3.08
N ARG A 53 -5.38 0.08 4.41
CA ARG A 53 -6.36 0.89 5.13
C ARG A 53 -6.16 2.38 4.89
N TYR A 54 -4.91 2.85 4.87
CA TYR A 54 -4.61 4.25 4.58
C TYR A 54 -4.94 4.65 3.14
N LEU A 55 -4.61 3.80 2.15
CA LEU A 55 -4.80 4.12 0.74
C LEU A 55 -6.25 3.94 0.28
N THR A 56 -6.95 2.91 0.73
CA THR A 56 -8.31 2.60 0.29
C THR A 56 -9.38 3.12 1.25
N GLY A 57 -9.02 3.43 2.49
CA GLY A 57 -9.96 3.77 3.56
C GLY A 57 -10.75 2.55 4.08
N ILE A 58 -10.43 1.34 3.62
CA ILE A 58 -11.20 0.13 3.95
C ILE A 58 -10.57 -0.53 5.17
N GLU A 59 -11.37 -0.64 6.24
CA GLU A 59 -11.01 -1.39 7.43
C GLU A 59 -11.37 -2.86 7.21
N LYS A 60 -10.41 -3.62 6.71
CA LYS A 60 -10.54 -5.05 6.49
C LYS A 60 -9.35 -5.77 7.10
N ASP A 61 -9.64 -6.77 7.90
CA ASP A 61 -8.62 -7.70 8.40
C ASP A 61 -8.30 -8.71 7.30
N PHE A 62 -7.02 -8.76 6.95
CA PHE A 62 -6.48 -9.72 5.99
C PHE A 62 -5.70 -10.79 6.73
N ALA A 63 -5.90 -12.06 6.38
CA ALA A 63 -5.19 -13.18 7.01
C ALA A 63 -3.75 -13.32 6.47
N SER A 64 -3.48 -12.80 5.28
CA SER A 64 -2.16 -12.89 4.64
C SER A 64 -1.88 -11.75 3.66
N ILE A 65 -0.61 -11.60 3.28
CA ILE A 65 -0.19 -10.62 2.28
C ILE A 65 -0.72 -11.00 0.89
N GLU A 66 -0.92 -12.28 0.65
CA GLU A 66 -1.51 -12.81 -0.58
C GLU A 66 -2.97 -12.36 -0.72
N GLU A 67 -3.77 -12.39 0.36
CA GLU A 67 -5.14 -11.85 0.35
C GLU A 67 -5.16 -10.35 0.07
N ILE A 68 -4.22 -9.60 0.67
CA ILE A 68 -4.04 -8.18 0.39
C ILE A 68 -3.77 -7.97 -1.10
N LYS A 69 -2.82 -8.71 -1.68
CA LYS A 69 -2.51 -8.59 -3.11
C LYS A 69 -3.69 -8.96 -4.02
N ALA A 70 -4.44 -9.99 -3.67
CA ALA A 70 -5.65 -10.36 -4.41
C ALA A 70 -6.70 -9.24 -4.34
N PHE A 71 -6.90 -8.65 -3.16
CA PHE A 71 -7.78 -7.50 -2.98
C PHE A 71 -7.33 -6.28 -3.79
N LEU A 72 -6.04 -5.94 -3.73
CA LEU A 72 -5.46 -4.83 -4.50
C LEU A 72 -5.62 -5.01 -6.00
N ARG A 73 -5.47 -6.24 -6.54
CA ARG A 73 -5.71 -6.52 -7.96
C ARG A 73 -7.14 -6.20 -8.38
N ASN A 74 -8.11 -6.55 -7.53
CA ASN A 74 -9.53 -6.23 -7.77
C ASN A 74 -9.79 -4.72 -7.71
N GLU A 75 -9.25 -4.03 -6.70
CA GLU A 75 -9.42 -2.57 -6.53
C GLU A 75 -8.81 -1.77 -7.70
N VAL A 76 -7.61 -2.15 -8.13
CA VAL A 76 -6.91 -1.46 -9.22
C VAL A 76 -7.52 -1.80 -10.59
N LYS A 77 -8.44 -2.78 -10.66
CA LYS A 77 -8.97 -3.38 -11.90
C LYS A 77 -7.84 -3.73 -12.87
N LEU A 78 -6.85 -4.48 -12.40
CA LEU A 78 -5.83 -5.09 -13.25
C LEU A 78 -6.41 -6.28 -14.03
#